data_AF-A0A853CJQ7-F1
#
_entry.id   AF-A0A853CJQ7-F1
#
_cell.length_a   1.000
_cell.length_b   1.000
_cell.length_c   1.000
_cell.angle_alpha   90.00
_cell.angle_beta   90.00
_cell.angle_gamma   90.00
#
_symmetry.space_group_name_H-M   'P 1'
#
loop_
_entity.id
_entity.type
_entity.pdbx_description
1 polymer ?
#
loop_
_entity_poly.entity_id
_entity_poly.type
_entity_poly.pdbx_seq_one_letter_code
_entity_poly.pdbx_strand_id
1 'polypeptide(L)' 'MSSMSSTPTAARTPVVVSLPSAAMWLVGTAVLAVLAYYFIGVDQGMTSVFGNNTVIHEFVHDARHFLGFPCH' A
#
# COMPACT_ATOMS: atom_id res chain seq x y z
N MET A 1 -5.97 -50.90 -28.89
CA MET A 1 -6.06 -50.58 -27.45
C MET A 1 -5.55 -49.16 -27.28
N SER A 2 -6.45 -48.18 -27.18
CA SER A 2 -6.07 -46.76 -27.07
C SER A 2 -5.92 -46.40 -25.59
N SER A 3 -4.71 -46.07 -25.16
CA SER A 3 -4.43 -45.61 -23.80
C SER A 3 -4.91 -44.16 -23.64
N MET A 4 -5.84 -43.94 -22.72
CA MET A 4 -6.20 -42.60 -22.26
C MET A 4 -5.09 -42.09 -21.34
N SER A 5 -4.34 -41.07 -21.77
CA SER A 5 -3.45 -40.33 -20.87
C SER A 5 -4.30 -39.45 -19.94
N SER A 6 -4.28 -39.76 -18.65
CA SER A 6 -4.87 -38.91 -17.61
C SER A 6 -3.97 -37.69 -17.36
N THR A 7 -4.52 -36.49 -17.56
CA THR A 7 -3.84 -35.24 -17.17
C THR A 7 -3.85 -35.14 -15.64
N PRO A 8 -2.69 -34.99 -14.96
CA PRO A 8 -2.69 -34.84 -13.51
C PRO A 8 -3.39 -33.54 -13.10
N THR A 9 -4.43 -33.67 -12.28
CA THR A 9 -5.09 -32.55 -11.63
C THR A 9 -4.14 -31.96 -10.58
N ALA A 10 -3.76 -30.69 -10.73
CA ALA A 10 -2.94 -30.01 -9.74
C ALA A 10 -3.72 -29.88 -8.42
N ALA A 11 -3.29 -30.62 -7.39
CA ALA A 11 -3.83 -30.53 -6.05
C ALA A 11 -3.38 -29.20 -5.41
N ARG A 12 -4.35 -28.39 -4.95
CA ARG A 12 -4.09 -27.12 -4.29
C ARG A 12 -3.92 -27.38 -2.79
N THR A 13 -2.71 -27.26 -2.27
CA THR A 13 -2.46 -27.38 -0.83
C THR A 13 -2.76 -26.05 -0.12
N PRO A 14 -3.41 -26.06 1.05
CA PRO A 14 -3.68 -24.83 1.78
C PRO A 14 -2.39 -24.24 2.34
N VAL A 15 -2.25 -22.92 2.25
CA VAL A 15 -1.18 -22.18 2.92
C VAL A 15 -1.51 -22.14 4.41
N VAL A 16 -0.72 -22.83 5.22
CA VAL A 16 -0.85 -22.82 6.68
C VAL A 16 0.07 -21.73 7.23
N VAL A 17 -0.51 -20.65 7.75
CA VAL A 17 0.22 -19.56 8.41
C VAL A 17 -0.08 -19.61 9.90
N SER A 18 0.95 -19.48 10.74
CA SER A 18 0.75 -19.38 12.18
C SER A 18 0.00 -18.10 12.54
N LEU A 19 -0.87 -18.16 13.55
CA LEU A 19 -1.65 -17.00 13.98
C LEU A 19 -0.77 -15.76 14.30
N PRO A 20 0.40 -15.89 14.97
CA PRO A 20 1.27 -14.73 15.21
C PRO A 20 1.84 -14.13 13.92
N SER A 21 2.23 -14.96 12.95
CA SER A 21 2.75 -14.48 11.66
C SER A 21 1.67 -13.75 10.87
N ALA A 22 0.46 -14.33 10.80
CA ALA A 22 -0.67 -13.69 10.16
C ALA A 22 -1.03 -12.35 10.82
N ALA A 23 -1.05 -12.30 12.15
CA ALA A 23 -1.29 -11.07 12.90
C ALA A 23 -0.22 -10.01 12.63
N MET A 24 1.05 -10.40 12.61
CA MET A 24 2.16 -9.48 12.32
C MET A 24 2.06 -8.87 10.92
N TRP A 25 1.76 -9.69 9.91
CA TRP A 25 1.54 -9.20 8.55
C TRP A 25 0.33 -8.26 8.48
N LEU A 26 -0.79 -8.64 9.09
CA LEU A 26 -2.00 -7.84 9.06
C LEU A 26 -1.80 -6.49 9.75
N VAL A 27 -1.17 -6.47 10.93
CA VAL A 27 -0.85 -5.22 11.64
C VAL A 27 0.14 -4.38 10.83
N GLY A 28 1.22 -4.98 10.31
CA GLY A 28 2.21 -4.28 9.50
C GLY A 28 1.58 -3.62 8.27
N THR A 29 0.75 -4.36 7.53
CA THR A 29 0.03 -3.83 6.36
C THR A 29 -0.98 -2.76 6.76
N ALA A 30 -1.72 -2.94 7.86
CA ALA A 30 -2.68 -1.95 8.33
C ALA A 30 -1.99 -0.62 8.71
N VAL A 31 -0.86 -0.70 9.42
CA VAL A 31 -0.06 0.49 9.77
C VAL A 31 0.46 1.18 8.51
N LEU A 32 1.01 0.43 7.55
CA LEU A 32 1.47 1.00 6.28
C LEU A 32 0.33 1.67 5.49
N ALA A 33 -0.86 1.05 5.48
CA ALA A 33 -2.03 1.63 4.83
C ALA A 33 -2.46 2.95 5.47
N VAL A 34 -2.45 3.03 6.81
CA VAL A 34 -2.76 4.27 7.54
C VAL A 34 -1.70 5.35 7.28
N LEU A 35 -0.41 4.98 7.24
CA LEU A 35 0.66 5.91 6.90
C LEU A 35 0.51 6.45 5.48
N ALA A 36 0.23 5.58 4.50
CA ALA A 36 -0.01 5.99 3.12
C ALA A 36 -1.22 6.94 3.03
N TYR A 37 -2.32 6.61 3.71
CA TYR A 37 -3.50 7.46 3.77
C TYR A 37 -3.20 8.83 4.38
N TYR A 38 -2.40 8.88 5.45
CA TYR A 38 -1.97 10.15 6.05
C TYR A 38 -1.15 11.00 5.07
N PHE A 39 -0.09 10.45 4.48
CA PHE A 39 0.81 11.21 3.62
C PHE A 39 0.24 11.61 2.27
N ILE A 40 -0.71 10.82 1.72
CA ILE A 40 -1.28 11.07 0.38
C ILE A 40 -2.62 11.82 0.48
N GLY A 41 -3.41 11.56 1.52
CA GLY A 41 -4.73 12.15 1.69
C GLY A 41 -4.72 13.33 2.66
N VAL A 42 -4.29 13.09 3.90
CA VAL A 42 -4.42 14.07 4.99
C VAL A 42 -3.47 15.25 4.78
N ASP A 43 -2.17 14.97 4.68
CA ASP A 43 -1.11 15.99 4.68
C ASP A 43 -0.79 16.57 3.30
N GLN A 44 -1.63 16.26 2.29
CA GLN A 44 -1.55 16.80 0.92
C GLN A 44 -2.58 17.91 0.66
N GLY A 45 -3.07 18.58 1.71
CA GLY A 45 -3.95 19.74 1.60
C GLY A 45 -5.33 19.57 2.23
N MET A 46 -5.60 18.47 2.94
CA MET A 46 -6.81 18.33 3.75
C MET A 46 -6.64 18.97 5.12
N THR A 47 -5.64 18.52 5.90
CA THR A 47 -5.32 19.05 7.23
C THR A 47 -3.96 18.54 7.69
N SER A 48 -3.31 19.25 8.62
CA SER A 48 -2.12 18.76 9.31
C SER A 48 -2.50 18.28 10.72
N VAL A 49 -2.04 17.09 11.09
CA VAL A 49 -2.28 16.52 12.44
C VAL A 49 -1.16 16.91 13.42
N PHE A 50 0.05 17.12 12.92
CA PHE A 50 1.25 17.38 13.73
C PHE A 50 1.74 18.83 13.68
N GLY A 51 0.97 19.75 13.08
CA GLY A 51 1.38 21.15 12.96
C GLY A 51 0.28 22.06 12.43
N ASN A 52 0.65 23.33 12.25
CA ASN A 52 -0.27 24.36 11.76
C ASN A 52 -0.30 24.47 10.22
N ASN A 53 0.58 23.73 9.52
CA ASN A 53 0.66 23.67 8.07
C ASN A 53 0.90 22.24 7.58
N THR A 54 0.60 22.01 6.31
CA THR A 54 0.82 20.73 5.62
C THR A 54 2.21 20.73 4.99
N VAL A 55 3.24 20.46 5.81
CA VAL A 55 4.66 20.49 5.38
C VAL A 55 4.90 19.57 4.19
N ILE A 56 4.25 18.40 4.17
CA ILE A 56 4.40 17.43 3.09
C ILE A 56 3.78 17.97 1.78
N HIS A 57 2.62 18.62 1.86
CA HIS A 57 2.03 19.32 0.71
C HIS A 57 2.98 20.37 0.16
N GLU A 58 3.51 21.26 1.00
CA GLU A 58 4.41 22.33 0.55
C GLU A 58 5.68 21.76 -0.10
N PHE A 59 6.30 20.73 0.50
CA PHE A 59 7.46 20.07 -0.08
C PHE A 59 7.19 19.47 -1.47
N VAL A 60 6.09 18.73 -1.61
CA VAL A 60 5.72 18.11 -2.90
C VAL A 60 5.29 19.16 -3.92
N HIS A 61 4.59 20.19 -3.45
CA HIS A 61 4.17 21.35 -4.23
C HIS A 61 5.38 22.10 -4.81
N ASP A 62 6.43 22.30 -4.02
CA ASP A 62 7.65 22.96 -4.47
C ASP A 62 8.47 22.07 -5.41
N ALA A 63 8.53 20.76 -5.13
CA ALA A 63 9.21 19.81 -6.00
C ALA A 63 8.58 19.74 -7.40
N ARG A 64 7.25 19.79 -7.52
CA ARG A 64 6.59 19.82 -8.84
C ARG A 64 6.91 21.11 -9.62
N HIS A 65 7.00 22.25 -8.93
CA HIS A 65 7.38 23.52 -9.54
C HIS A 65 8.84 23.50 -9.98
N PHE A 66 9.72 22.92 -9.16
CA PHE A 66 11.13 22.72 -9.51
C PHE A 66 11.29 21.88 -10.79
N LEU A 67 10.43 20.88 -10.97
CA LEU A 67 10.38 20.05 -12.18
C LEU A 67 9.61 20.70 -13.35
N GLY A 68 9.15 21.94 -13.21
CA GLY A 68 8.46 22.71 -14.25
C GLY A 68 7.00 22.33 -14.47
N PHE A 69 6.41 21.50 -13.61
CA PHE A 69 4.98 21.19 -13.69
C PHE A 69 4.15 22.37 -13.16
N PRO A 70 3.11 22.80 -13.90
CA PRO A 70 2.25 23.91 -13.47
C PRO A 70 1.35 23.53 -12.29
N CYS A 71 0.96 24.53 -11.51
CA CYS A 71 -0.12 24.48 -10.53
C CYS A 71 -1.33 25.29 -10.98
N HIS A 72 -2.49 24.96 -10.41
CA HIS A 72 -3.70 25.81 -10.42
C HIS A 72 -3.59 26.86 -9.32
#